data_AF-A0A178UN00-F1
#
_entry.id   AF-A0A178UN00-F1
#
_cell.length_a   1.000
_cell.length_b   1.000
_cell.length_c   1.000
_cell.angle_alpha   90.00
_cell.angle_beta   90.00
_cell.angle_gamma   90.00
#
_symmetry.space_group_name_H-M   'P 1'
#
loop_
_entity.id
_entity.type
_entity.pdbx_description
1 polymer ?
#
loop_
_entity_poly.entity_id
_entity_poly.type
_entity_poly.pdbx_seq_one_letter_code
_entity_poly.pdbx_strand_id
1 'polypeptide(L)' 'MERVIKAEVFLCPNAKFGCTQKFSYGKEITHEKECTFSLCSCPARSCNYTGSYEDIYSHFKTHKGERGGKKITISDDGDE' A
#
# COMPACT_ATOMS: atom_id res chain seq x y z
N MET A 1 -27.76 -25.84 22.99
CA MET A 1 -26.89 -24.79 23.57
C MET A 1 -26.07 -24.21 22.45
N GLU A 2 -26.28 -22.94 22.12
CA GLU A 2 -25.47 -22.22 21.14
C GLU A 2 -24.24 -21.64 21.87
N ARG A 3 -23.05 -21.82 21.30
CA ARG A 3 -21.81 -21.26 21.84
C ARG A 3 -21.61 -19.89 21.20
N VAL A 4 -21.72 -18.82 22.01
CA VAL A 4 -21.43 -17.46 21.53
C VAL A 4 -19.92 -17.32 21.42
N ILE A 5 -19.39 -17.37 20.20
CA ILE A 5 -17.97 -17.07 19.95
C ILE A 5 -17.79 -15.57 20.14
N LYS A 6 -16.97 -15.18 21.11
CA LYS A 6 -16.60 -13.78 21.32
C LYS A 6 -15.82 -13.32 20.09
N ALA A 7 -16.31 -12.29 19.41
CA ALA A 7 -15.62 -11.72 18.27
C ALA A 7 -14.27 -11.18 18.74
N GLU A 8 -13.17 -11.79 18.28
CA GLU A 8 -11.84 -11.26 18.47
C GLU A 8 -11.67 -10.03 17.57
N VAL A 9 -11.23 -8.94 18.19
CA VAL A 9 -11.05 -7.65 17.54
C VAL A 9 -9.57 -7.34 17.53
N PHE A 10 -9.02 -7.10 16.35
CA PHE A 10 -7.61 -6.82 16.11
C PHE A 10 -7.38 -5.33 15.87
N LEU A 11 -6.17 -4.87 16.21
CA LEU A 11 -5.70 -3.52 15.95
C LEU A 11 -4.97 -3.47 14.61
N CYS A 12 -5.09 -2.35 13.89
CA CYS A 12 -4.32 -2.11 12.69
C CYS A 12 -2.80 -2.09 12.97
N PRO A 13 -1.96 -2.78 12.17
CA PRO A 13 -0.50 -2.64 12.25
C PRO A 13 0.00 -1.20 12.05
N ASN A 14 -0.76 -0.38 11.32
CA ASN A 14 -0.51 1.04 11.11
C ASN A 14 -1.01 1.92 12.28
N ALA A 15 -1.40 1.34 13.42
CA ALA A 15 -1.74 2.12 14.62
C ALA A 15 -0.59 2.99 15.10
N LYS A 16 0.66 2.55 14.91
CA LYS A 16 1.87 3.35 15.15
C LYS A 16 1.96 4.62 14.28
N PHE A 17 1.22 4.67 13.18
CA PHE A 17 1.13 5.82 12.29
C PHE A 17 -0.15 6.65 12.49
N GLY A 18 -1.01 6.25 13.44
CA GLY A 18 -2.25 6.98 13.78
C GLY A 18 -3.55 6.28 13.39
N CYS A 19 -3.50 5.06 12.82
CA CYS A 19 -4.71 4.33 12.53
C CYS A 19 -5.40 3.84 13.82
N THR A 20 -6.62 4.31 14.09
CA THR A 20 -7.41 3.90 15.27
C THR A 20 -8.43 2.81 14.96
N GLN A 21 -8.48 2.33 13.71
CA GLN A 21 -9.44 1.30 13.32
C GLN A 21 -9.15 -0.04 13.97
N LYS A 22 -10.24 -0.68 14.35
CA LYS A 22 -10.29 -2.02 14.90
C LYS A 22 -11.15 -2.87 13.98
N PHE A 23 -10.77 -4.11 13.73
CA PHE A 23 -11.49 -5.00 12.82
C PHE A 23 -11.66 -6.39 13.41
N SER A 24 -12.73 -7.07 13.00
CA SER A 24 -12.94 -8.48 13.35
C SER A 24 -12.09 -9.40 12.48
N TYR A 25 -11.93 -10.66 12.92
CA TYR A 25 -11.30 -11.70 12.12
C TYR A 25 -11.83 -11.73 10.68
N GLY A 26 -10.93 -11.85 9.70
CA GLY A 26 -11.25 -11.91 8.26
C GLY A 26 -11.50 -10.56 7.58
N LYS A 27 -11.53 -9.44 8.33
CA LYS A 27 -11.66 -8.08 7.76
C LYS A 27 -10.32 -7.34 7.59
N GLU A 28 -9.22 -7.99 7.95
CA GLU A 28 -7.87 -7.43 7.87
C GLU A 28 -7.48 -6.99 6.46
N ILE A 29 -7.64 -7.88 5.46
CA ILE A 29 -7.24 -7.62 4.07
C ILE A 29 -8.04 -6.45 3.47
N THR A 30 -9.34 -6.35 3.83
CA THR A 30 -10.17 -5.23 3.38
C THR A 30 -9.65 -3.92 3.98
N HIS A 31 -9.41 -3.91 5.29
CA HIS A 31 -8.88 -2.74 5.97
C HIS A 31 -7.50 -2.34 5.44
N GLU A 32 -6.58 -3.29 5.25
CA GLU A 32 -5.21 -3.01 4.79
C GLU A 32 -5.21 -2.29 3.42
N LYS A 33 -6.11 -2.68 2.51
CA LYS A 33 -6.27 -2.05 1.19
C LYS A 33 -6.82 -0.63 1.27
N GLU A 34 -7.61 -0.31 2.30
CA GLU A 34 -8.28 0.98 2.48
C GLU A 34 -7.59 1.85 3.54
N CYS A 35 -6.58 1.34 4.24
CA CYS A 35 -5.94 2.01 5.34
C CYS A 35 -5.13 3.20 4.83
N THR A 36 -5.64 4.40 5.08
CA THR A 36 -4.98 5.67 4.70
C THR A 36 -3.63 5.89 5.38
N PHE A 37 -3.36 5.16 6.46
CA PHE A 37 -2.10 5.16 7.19
C PHE A 37 -1.11 4.10 6.69
N SER A 38 -1.47 3.34 5.66
CA SER A 38 -0.57 2.38 5.02
C SER A 38 0.59 3.12 4.36
N LEU A 39 1.80 2.56 4.49
CA LEU A 39 2.98 3.11 3.84
C LEU A 39 3.05 2.67 2.39
N CYS A 40 3.50 3.56 1.52
CA CYS A 40 3.74 3.30 0.12
C CYS A 40 5.24 3.12 -0.14
N SER A 41 5.58 2.25 -1.08
CA SER A 41 6.95 2.10 -1.58
C SER A 41 7.24 3.13 -2.68
N CYS A 42 8.48 3.60 -2.74
CA CYS A 42 8.92 4.49 -3.81
C CYS A 42 8.82 3.76 -5.17
N PRO A 43 8.24 4.39 -6.20
CA PRO A 43 8.11 3.76 -7.53
C PRO A 43 9.43 3.74 -8.34
N ALA A 44 10.49 4.35 -7.83
CA ALA A 44 11.84 4.32 -8.41
C ALA A 44 12.41 2.89 -8.42
N ARG A 45 13.03 2.47 -9.53
CA ARG A 45 13.38 1.07 -9.78
C ARG A 45 14.43 0.51 -8.81
N SER A 46 15.23 1.38 -8.21
CA SER A 46 16.31 1.01 -7.28
C SER A 46 16.20 1.78 -5.97
N CYS A 47 14.98 2.13 -5.55
CA CYS A 47 14.74 2.76 -4.27
C CYS A 47 13.88 1.86 -3.37
N ASN A 48 14.33 1.63 -2.15
CA ASN A 48 13.61 0.85 -1.13
C ASN A 48 12.95 1.74 -0.07
N TYR A 49 12.85 3.06 -0.32
CA TYR A 49 12.22 3.98 0.61
C TYR A 49 10.71 3.72 0.68
N THR A 50 10.20 3.59 1.90
CA THR A 50 8.77 3.46 2.21
C THR A 50 8.35 4.59 3.15
N GLY A 51 7.22 5.21 2.88
CA GLY A 51 6.74 6.35 3.67
C GLY A 51 5.26 6.61 3.45
N SER A 52 4.74 7.67 4.09
CA SER A 52 3.39 8.15 3.78
C SER A 52 3.32 8.61 2.32
N TYR A 53 2.10 8.79 1.79
CA TYR A 53 1.92 9.32 0.44
C TYR A 53 2.64 10.67 0.24
N GLU A 54 2.52 11.59 1.21
CA GLU A 54 3.16 12.91 1.16
C GLU A 54 4.70 12.80 1.16
N ASP A 55 5.24 11.92 2.01
CA ASP A 55 6.69 11.67 2.07
C ASP A 55 7.20 11.08 0.76
N ILE A 56 6.49 10.10 0.20
CA ILE A 56 6.84 9.45 -1.06
C ILE A 56 6.74 10.44 -2.21
N TYR A 57 5.71 11.30 -2.23
CA TYR A 57 5.55 12.32 -3.26
C TYR A 57 6.72 13.32 -3.23
N SER A 58 7.13 13.77 -2.05
CA SER A 58 8.28 14.66 -1.89
C SER A 58 9.59 13.95 -2.25
N HIS A 59 9.81 12.75 -1.71
CA HIS A 59 10.97 11.91 -1.99
C HIS A 59 11.12 11.62 -3.48
N PHE A 60 10.04 11.28 -4.18
CA PHE A 60 10.11 10.94 -5.60
C PHE A 60 10.61 12.11 -6.47
N LYS A 61 10.48 13.36 -6.00
CA LYS A 61 11.03 14.52 -6.71
C LYS A 61 12.56 14.51 -6.77
N THR A 62 13.23 13.79 -5.88
CA THR A 62 14.70 13.64 -5.87
C THR A 62 15.18 12.67 -6.93
N HIS A 63 14.34 11.74 -7.39
CA HIS A 63 14.66 10.84 -8.51
C HIS A 63 14.61 11.61 -9.83
N LYS A 64 15.80 11.92 -10.36
CA LYS A 64 15.96 12.59 -11.66
C LYS A 64 15.96 11.51 -12.75
N GLY A 65 15.02 11.58 -13.70
CA GLY A 65 14.95 10.68 -14.87
C GLY A 65 13.91 9.56 -14.79
N GLU A 66 13.40 9.21 -13.61
CA GLU A 66 12.32 8.22 -13.45
C GLU A 66 10.91 8.84 -13.43
N ARG A 67 10.83 10.17 -13.59
CA ARG A 67 9.59 10.96 -13.64
C ARG A 67 8.71 10.69 -14.86
N GLY A 68 9.20 9.93 -15.84
CA GLY A 68 8.45 9.53 -17.04
C GLY A 68 7.82 8.17 -16.82
N GLY A 69 6.48 8.10 -16.91
CA GLY A 69 5.73 6.86 -16.79
C GLY A 69 6.33 5.72 -17.62
N LYS A 70 6.13 4.49 -17.15
CA LYS A 70 6.53 3.26 -17.86
C LYS A 70 6.39 3.47 -19.36
N LYS A 71 7.51 3.49 -20.07
CA LYS A 71 7.50 3.37 -21.52
C LYS A 71 6.89 1.98 -21.76
N ILE A 72 5.60 1.94 -22.06
CA ILE A 72 4.95 0.74 -22.55
C ILE A 72 5.66 0.49 -23.88
N THR A 73 6.68 -0.36 -23.86
CA THR A 73 7.16 -0.98 -25.09
C THR A 73 6.02 -1.88 -25.50
N ILE A 74 5.17 -1.37 -26.40
CA ILE A 74 4.30 -2.23 -27.18
C ILE A 74 5.31 -3.10 -27.94
N SER A 75 5.41 -4.36 -27.55
CA SER A 75 6.03 -5.35 -28.41
C SER A 75 5.11 -5.42 -29.63
N ASP A 76 5.54 -4.81 -30.73
CA ASP A 76 4.93 -5.06 -32.04
C ASP A 76 5.28 -6.50 -32.43
N ASP A 77 4.54 -7.47 -31.88
CA ASP A 77 4.45 -8.81 -32.44
C ASP A 77 3.65 -8.69 -33.74
N GLY A 78 4.38 -8.39 -34.82
CA GLY A 78 3.84 -8.32 -36.16
C GLY A 78 3.24 -9.66 -36.61
N ASP A 79 2.06 -9.54 -37.24
CA ASP A 79 1.44 -10.57 -38.06
C ASP A 79 2.41 -11.14 -39.11
N GLU A 80 2.51 -12.46 -39.16
CA GLU A 80 2.61 -13.23 -40.41
C GLU A 80 1.58 -14.38 -40.38
#